data_AF-A0A0H1BRY9-F1
#
_entry.id   AF-A0A0H1BRY9-F1
#
_cell.length_a   1.000
_cell.length_b   1.000
_cell.length_c   1.000
_cell.angle_alpha   90.00
_cell.angle_beta   90.00
_cell.angle_gamma   90.00
#
_symmetry.space_group_name_H-M   'P 1'
#
loop_
_entity.id
_entity.type
_entity.pdbx_description
1 polymer ?
#
loop_
_entity_poly.entity_id
_entity_poly.type
_entity_poly.pdbx_seq_one_letter_code
_entity_poly.pdbx_strand_id
1 'polypeptide(L)'
;MSSTRRTTIPERPKPNVPCSNIFFYGLGAGIMGVAAMTISEKLEQFFTGRPNSLVPGYTMQRLFGMSPRPESEMFPLNMSMHYGQGAVAGVIRALMSVNGIRGPFADFMFIGVRLMIDQTLENWMGTGALPWPW
;
A
#
# COMPACT_ATOMS: atom_id res chain seq x y z
N MET A 1 2.92 0.01 38.56
CA MET A 1 2.18 -0.75 37.53
C MET A 1 3.03 -0.82 36.28
N SER A 2 3.56 -2.01 35.95
CA SER A 2 4.45 -2.18 34.79
C SER A 2 3.61 -2.10 33.51
N SER A 3 3.74 -1.02 32.75
CA SER A 3 3.14 -0.89 31.42
C SER A 3 3.92 -1.79 30.47
N THR A 4 3.37 -2.97 30.20
CA THR A 4 3.97 -3.94 29.29
C THR A 4 4.02 -3.34 27.89
N ARG A 5 5.21 -2.94 27.43
CA ARG A 5 5.52 -2.52 26.04
C ARG A 5 5.41 -3.66 25.03
N ARG A 6 4.52 -4.64 25.23
CA ARG A 6 4.25 -5.66 24.21
C ARG A 6 3.20 -5.12 23.26
N THR A 7 3.54 -5.13 21.99
CA THR A 7 2.62 -4.84 20.88
C THR A 7 1.47 -5.85 20.80
N THR A 8 1.61 -7.01 21.44
CA THR A 8 0.59 -8.06 21.56
C THR A 8 0.28 -8.34 23.03
N ILE A 9 -0.97 -8.08 23.46
CA ILE A 9 -1.49 -8.43 24.78
C ILE A 9 -2.12 -9.83 24.67
N PRO A 10 -1.52 -10.88 25.28
CA PRO A 10 -2.00 -12.26 25.12
C PRO A 10 -3.39 -12.50 25.71
N GLU A 11 -3.74 -11.79 26.80
CA GLU A 11 -5.06 -11.96 27.46
C GLU A 11 -6.21 -11.25 26.73
N ARG A 12 -5.95 -10.57 25.60
CA ARG A 12 -6.98 -9.78 24.92
C ARG A 12 -7.95 -10.70 24.18
N PRO A 13 -9.28 -10.51 24.31
CA PRO A 13 -10.26 -11.30 23.57
C PRO A 13 -9.98 -11.24 22.07
N LYS A 14 -9.93 -12.42 21.42
CA LYS A 14 -9.84 -12.47 19.96
C LYS A 14 -11.18 -11.98 19.40
N PRO A 15 -11.18 -10.96 18.53
CA PRO A 15 -12.42 -10.50 17.92
C PRO A 15 -13.01 -11.63 17.09
N ASN A 16 -14.27 -11.99 17.38
CA ASN A 16 -15.02 -12.92 16.57
C ASN A 16 -15.63 -12.17 15.38
N VAL A 17 -14.81 -11.90 14.37
CA VAL A 17 -15.21 -11.26 13.12
C VAL A 17 -15.13 -12.26 11.97
N PRO A 18 -16.19 -12.40 11.16
CA PRO A 18 -16.15 -13.32 10.03
C PRO A 18 -15.08 -12.88 9.02
N CYS A 19 -14.48 -13.85 8.32
CA CYS A 19 -13.41 -13.60 7.34
C CYS A 19 -13.81 -12.59 6.26
N SER A 20 -15.08 -12.59 5.85
CA SER A 20 -15.64 -11.61 4.90
C SER A 20 -15.48 -10.18 5.42
N ASN A 21 -15.78 -9.92 6.69
CA ASN A 21 -15.67 -8.58 7.26
C ASN A 21 -14.21 -8.13 7.32
N ILE A 22 -13.28 -9.01 7.69
CA ILE A 22 -11.84 -8.71 7.68
C ILE A 22 -11.41 -8.30 6.27
N PHE A 23 -11.83 -9.06 5.28
CA PHE A 23 -11.51 -8.80 3.88
C PHE A 23 -12.07 -7.45 3.41
N PHE A 24 -13.37 -7.18 3.61
CA PHE A 24 -13.99 -5.93 3.14
C PHE A 24 -13.52 -4.69 3.92
N TYR A 25 -13.29 -4.81 5.24
CA TYR A 25 -12.68 -3.72 6.00
C TYR A 25 -11.26 -3.45 5.54
N GLY A 26 -10.48 -4.50 5.26
CA GLY A 26 -9.14 -4.37 4.71
C GLY A 26 -9.13 -3.70 3.33
N LEU A 27 -9.96 -4.18 2.41
CA LEU A 27 -10.10 -3.57 1.07
C LEU A 27 -10.50 -2.10 1.17
N GLY A 28 -11.55 -1.79 1.93
CA GLY A 28 -12.05 -0.42 2.08
C GLY A 28 -11.01 0.50 2.72
N ALA A 29 -10.34 0.06 3.79
CA ALA A 29 -9.28 0.83 4.42
C ALA A 29 -8.08 1.05 3.48
N GLY A 30 -7.71 0.03 2.70
CA GLY A 30 -6.65 0.12 1.70
C GLY A 30 -6.96 1.15 0.60
N ILE A 31 -8.16 1.09 0.03
CA ILE A 31 -8.64 2.05 -0.98
C ILE A 31 -8.65 3.48 -0.41
N MET A 32 -9.18 3.68 0.80
CA MET A 32 -9.20 4.98 1.46
C MET A 32 -7.78 5.52 1.73
N GLY A 33 -6.85 4.64 2.13
CA GLY A 33 -5.44 5.01 2.31
C GLY A 33 -4.78 5.48 1.02
N VAL A 34 -5.04 4.80 -0.10
CA VAL A 34 -4.54 5.21 -1.43
C VAL A 34 -5.15 6.55 -1.86
N ALA A 35 -6.45 6.77 -1.62
CA ALA A 35 -7.09 8.05 -1.92
C ALA A 35 -6.45 9.20 -1.15
N ALA A 36 -6.21 9.01 0.16
CA ALA A 36 -5.52 9.99 0.99
C ALA A 36 -4.10 10.28 0.50
N MET A 37 -3.31 9.23 0.21
CA MET A 37 -1.97 9.35 -0.36
C MET A 37 -1.97 10.12 -1.69
N THR A 38 -2.92 9.82 -2.57
CA THR A 38 -3.05 10.47 -3.89
C THR A 38 -3.35 11.95 -3.73
N ILE A 39 -4.25 12.32 -2.81
CA ILE A 39 -4.57 13.72 -2.53
C ILE A 39 -3.33 14.45 -2.00
N SER A 40 -2.61 13.84 -1.05
CA SER A 40 -1.37 14.41 -0.51
C SER A 40 -0.30 14.60 -1.59
N GLU A 41 -0.14 13.61 -2.48
CA GLU A 41 0.80 13.70 -3.61
C GLU A 41 0.40 14.81 -4.58
N LYS A 42 -0.89 14.92 -4.93
CA LYS A 42 -1.36 15.98 -5.84
C LYS A 42 -1.20 17.37 -5.22
N LEU A 43 -1.39 17.49 -3.91
CA LEU A 43 -1.13 18.74 -3.20
C LEU A 43 0.36 19.10 -3.23
N GLU A 44 1.25 18.14 -2.99
CA GLU A 44 2.70 18.31 -3.12
C GLU A 44 3.08 18.74 -4.54
N GLN A 45 2.65 17.99 -5.56
CA GLN A 45 2.91 18.26 -6.97
C GLN A 45 2.40 19.63 -7.41
N PHE A 46 1.27 20.08 -6.86
CA PHE A 46 0.75 21.42 -7.12
C PHE A 46 1.72 22.51 -6.65
N PHE A 47 2.37 22.33 -5.49
CA PHE A 47 3.32 23.29 -4.95
C PHE A 47 4.73 23.16 -5.55
N THR A 48 5.17 21.95 -5.88
CA THR A 48 6.54 21.70 -6.37
C THR A 48 6.65 21.73 -7.89
N GLY A 49 5.53 21.58 -8.61
CA GLY A 49 5.52 21.39 -10.06
C GLY A 49 6.04 20.02 -10.50
N ARG A 50 6.26 19.08 -9.57
CA ARG A 50 6.78 17.75 -9.88
C ARG A 50 5.80 16.99 -10.78
N PRO A 51 6.26 16.34 -11.87
CA PRO A 51 5.39 15.52 -12.71
C PRO A 51 4.93 14.24 -11.99
N ASN A 52 3.86 13.63 -12.52
CA ASN A 52 3.38 12.33 -12.05
C ASN A 52 4.45 11.24 -12.28
N SER A 53 4.60 10.31 -11.32
CA SER A 53 5.37 9.09 -11.58
C SER A 53 4.55 8.13 -12.44
N LEU A 54 5.16 7.54 -13.46
CA LEU A 54 4.55 6.49 -14.31
C LEU A 54 5.05 5.09 -13.97
N VAL A 55 5.97 4.96 -12.99
CA VAL A 55 6.55 3.67 -12.58
C VAL A 55 5.47 2.64 -12.19
N PRO A 56 4.43 2.98 -11.41
CA PRO A 56 3.37 2.03 -11.09
C PRO A 56 2.63 1.52 -12.33
N GLY A 57 2.34 2.40 -13.29
CA GLY A 57 1.67 2.08 -14.55
C GLY A 57 2.51 1.15 -15.43
N TYR A 58 3.81 1.42 -15.55
CA TYR A 58 4.74 0.50 -16.23
C TYR A 58 4.85 -0.84 -15.51
N THR A 59 4.85 -0.84 -14.18
CA THR A 59 4.88 -2.08 -13.38
C THR A 59 3.64 -2.92 -13.64
N MET A 60 2.45 -2.31 -13.62
CA MET A 60 1.19 -2.96 -13.97
C MET A 60 1.21 -3.51 -15.40
N GLN A 61 1.66 -2.70 -16.36
CA GLN A 61 1.72 -3.09 -17.76
C GLN A 61 2.56 -4.36 -17.93
N ARG A 62 3.76 -4.40 -17.31
CA ARG A 62 4.65 -5.56 -17.40
C ARG A 62 4.13 -6.74 -16.60
N LEU A 63 3.58 -6.52 -15.40
CA LEU A 63 3.03 -7.56 -14.54
C LEU A 63 1.93 -8.37 -15.25
N PHE A 64 1.11 -7.70 -16.05
CA PHE A 64 0.04 -8.32 -16.83
C PHE A 64 0.44 -8.65 -18.28
N GLY A 65 1.73 -8.51 -18.64
CA GLY A 65 2.22 -8.82 -19.98
C GLY A 65 1.58 -8.00 -21.11
N MET A 66 1.13 -6.77 -20.81
CA MET A 66 0.47 -5.91 -21.79
C MET A 66 1.49 -5.29 -22.76
N SER A 67 1.07 -5.09 -24.01
CA SER A 67 1.85 -4.34 -25.00
C SER A 67 2.19 -2.92 -24.50
N PRO A 68 3.36 -2.37 -24.87
CA PRO A 68 3.70 -0.96 -24.61
C PRO A 68 2.60 -0.01 -25.06
N ARG A 69 2.20 0.90 -24.17
CA ARG A 69 1.25 1.97 -24.47
C ARG A 69 1.93 3.33 -24.30
N PRO A 70 1.45 4.36 -25.02
CA PRO A 70 1.95 5.72 -24.82
C PRO A 70 1.66 6.22 -23.40
N GLU A 71 2.49 7.16 -22.92
CA GLU A 71 2.36 7.73 -21.58
C GLU A 71 1.00 8.41 -21.34
N SER A 72 0.39 8.97 -22.39
CA SER A 72 -0.97 9.54 -22.34
C SER A 72 -2.05 8.53 -21.94
N GLU A 73 -1.80 7.23 -22.11
CA GLU A 73 -2.71 6.14 -21.75
C GLU A 73 -2.34 5.46 -20.43
N MET A 74 -1.28 5.90 -19.74
CA MET A 74 -0.80 5.23 -18.52
C MET A 74 -1.66 5.50 -17.29
N PHE A 75 -2.49 6.55 -17.30
CA PHE A 75 -3.24 6.97 -16.12
C PHE A 75 -4.11 5.84 -15.49
N PRO A 76 -4.93 5.10 -16.26
CA PRO A 76 -5.70 3.98 -15.71
C PRO A 76 -4.82 2.86 -15.14
N LEU A 77 -3.67 2.56 -15.76
CA LEU A 77 -2.75 1.54 -15.27
C LEU A 77 -2.09 1.98 -13.96
N ASN A 78 -1.68 3.25 -13.89
CA ASN A 78 -1.14 3.87 -12.69
C ASN A 78 -2.12 3.78 -11.52
N MET A 79 -3.36 4.21 -11.73
CA MET A 79 -4.41 4.16 -10.70
C MET A 79 -4.72 2.72 -10.31
N SER A 80 -4.84 1.82 -11.28
CA SER A 80 -5.12 0.40 -11.00
C SER A 80 -4.04 -0.23 -10.15
N MET A 81 -2.76 0.07 -10.41
CA MET A 81 -1.65 -0.41 -9.61
C MET A 81 -1.73 0.11 -8.17
N HIS A 82 -1.88 1.43 -7.99
CA HIS A 82 -1.96 2.05 -6.68
C HIS A 82 -3.13 1.51 -5.85
N TYR A 83 -4.34 1.53 -6.41
CA TYR A 83 -5.54 1.08 -5.70
C TYR A 83 -5.53 -0.44 -5.48
N GLY A 84 -5.07 -1.22 -6.46
CA GLY A 84 -4.96 -2.68 -6.34
C GLY A 84 -4.00 -3.09 -5.24
N GLN A 85 -2.77 -2.57 -5.27
CA GLN A 85 -1.78 -2.84 -4.22
C GLN A 85 -2.25 -2.35 -2.85
N GLY A 86 -2.81 -1.13 -2.78
CA GLY A 86 -3.30 -0.57 -1.52
C GLY A 86 -4.45 -1.38 -0.93
N ALA A 87 -5.38 -1.86 -1.75
CA ALA A 87 -6.47 -2.71 -1.32
C ALA A 87 -5.96 -4.05 -0.76
N VAL A 88 -5.03 -4.71 -1.45
CA VAL A 88 -4.40 -5.96 -0.99
C VAL A 88 -3.61 -5.74 0.30
N ALA A 89 -2.81 -4.67 0.36
CA ALA A 89 -2.08 -4.29 1.56
C ALA A 89 -3.04 -4.01 2.73
N GLY A 90 -4.17 -3.36 2.49
CA GLY A 90 -5.20 -3.12 3.49
C GLY A 90 -5.78 -4.41 4.08
N VAL A 91 -5.99 -5.45 3.26
CA VAL A 91 -6.38 -6.80 3.74
C VAL A 91 -5.29 -7.40 4.62
N ILE A 92 -4.01 -7.28 4.23
CA ILE A 92 -2.88 -7.71 5.07
C ILE A 92 -2.89 -6.98 6.41
N ARG A 93 -3.11 -5.66 6.40
CA ARG A 93 -3.21 -4.85 7.64
C ARG A 93 -4.38 -5.28 8.52
N ALA A 94 -5.53 -5.60 7.92
CA ALA A 94 -6.70 -6.09 8.64
C ALA A 94 -6.42 -7.47 9.29
N LEU A 95 -5.74 -8.38 8.58
CA LEU A 95 -5.29 -9.66 9.11
C LEU A 95 -4.29 -9.48 10.27
N MET A 96 -3.31 -8.61 10.11
CA MET A 96 -2.38 -8.23 11.19
C MET A 96 -3.16 -7.72 12.40
N SER A 97 -4.14 -6.84 12.18
CA SER A 97 -4.99 -6.30 13.23
C SER A 97 -5.68 -7.43 13.98
N VAL A 98 -6.49 -8.28 13.34
CA VAL A 98 -7.24 -9.34 14.04
C VAL A 98 -6.36 -10.32 14.82
N ASN A 99 -5.12 -10.55 14.37
CA ASN A 99 -4.12 -11.37 15.05
C ASN A 99 -3.37 -10.65 16.18
N GLY A 100 -3.78 -9.44 16.54
CA GLY A 100 -3.23 -8.69 17.67
C GLY A 100 -2.10 -7.74 17.32
N ILE A 101 -1.65 -7.68 16.06
CA ILE A 101 -0.60 -6.77 15.60
C ILE A 101 -1.24 -5.40 15.31
N ARG A 102 -1.26 -4.56 16.36
CA ARG A 102 -1.98 -3.28 16.39
C ARG A 102 -1.17 -2.20 17.12
N GLY A 103 -1.63 -0.96 16.99
CA GLY A 103 -1.08 0.20 17.67
C GLY A 103 -0.04 0.94 16.82
N PRO A 104 0.40 2.12 17.29
CA PRO A 104 1.16 3.07 16.49
C PRO A 104 2.48 2.50 15.97
N PHE A 105 3.15 1.65 16.74
CA PHE A 105 4.38 0.99 16.28
C PHE A 105 4.12 -0.03 15.17
N ALA A 106 3.03 -0.81 15.25
CA ALA A 106 2.65 -1.72 14.17
C ALA A 106 2.26 -0.96 12.91
N ASP A 107 1.57 0.18 13.04
CA ASP A 107 1.23 1.04 11.90
C ASP A 107 2.49 1.65 11.25
N PHE A 108 3.46 2.08 12.06
CA PHE A 108 4.77 2.52 11.57
C PHE A 108 5.50 1.40 10.80
N MET A 109 5.59 0.20 11.38
CA MET A 109 6.22 -0.94 10.70
C MET A 109 5.48 -1.34 9.42
N PHE A 110 4.15 -1.15 9.38
CA PHE A 110 3.35 -1.43 8.20
C PHE A 110 3.66 -0.50 7.02
N ILE A 111 4.14 0.73 7.27
CA ILE A 111 4.67 1.60 6.21
C ILE A 111 5.84 0.90 5.51
N GLY A 112 6.74 0.27 6.27
CA GLY A 112 7.83 -0.53 5.72
C GLY A 112 7.34 -1.71 4.87
N VAL A 113 6.30 -2.42 5.32
CA VAL A 113 5.66 -3.49 4.53
C VAL A 113 5.11 -2.96 3.22
N ARG A 114 4.42 -1.83 3.24
CA ARG A 114 3.88 -1.15 2.05
C ARG A 114 5.00 -0.80 1.06
N LEU A 115 6.10 -0.21 1.55
CA LEU A 115 7.25 0.15 0.70
C LEU A 115 7.92 -1.09 0.11
N MET A 116 8.07 -2.16 0.89
CA MET A 116 8.63 -3.42 0.38
C MET A 116 7.78 -4.04 -0.74
N ILE A 117 6.45 -3.95 -0.66
CA ILE A 117 5.56 -4.43 -1.72
C ILE A 117 5.86 -3.73 -3.05
N ASP A 118 6.03 -2.40 -3.01
CA ASP A 118 6.36 -1.62 -4.22
C ASP A 118 7.73 -1.97 -4.74
N GLN A 119 8.74 -1.86 -3.88
CA GLN A 119 10.11 -2.10 -4.28
C GLN A 119 10.29 -3.53 -4.81
N THR A 120 9.57 -4.50 -4.26
CA THR A 120 9.60 -5.87 -4.80
C THR A 120 9.01 -5.91 -6.20
N LEU A 121 7.82 -5.36 -6.43
CA LEU A 121 7.14 -5.44 -7.72
C LEU A 121 7.84 -4.60 -8.79
N GLU A 122 8.25 -3.39 -8.45
CA GLU A 122 8.96 -2.48 -9.37
C GLU A 122 10.31 -3.06 -9.77
N ASN A 123 11.10 -3.58 -8.83
CA ASN A 123 12.39 -4.19 -9.16
C ASN A 123 12.22 -5.52 -9.91
N TRP A 124 11.24 -6.35 -9.51
CA TRP A 124 10.94 -7.59 -10.22
C TRP A 124 10.53 -7.34 -11.66
N MET A 125 9.74 -6.29 -11.91
CA MET A 125 9.34 -5.90 -13.26
C MET A 125 10.40 -5.06 -13.98
N GLY A 126 11.53 -4.72 -13.36
CA GLY A 126 12.59 -3.90 -13.94
C GLY A 126 12.15 -2.45 -14.24
N THR A 127 11.18 -1.94 -13.50
CA THR A 127 10.63 -0.58 -13.60
C THR A 127 11.09 0.31 -12.44
N GLY A 128 11.61 -0.28 -11.36
CA GLY A 128 12.17 0.43 -10.22
C GLY A 128 13.51 1.09 -10.55
N ALA A 129 13.76 2.24 -9.93
CA ALA A 129 15.10 2.79 -9.87
C ALA A 129 15.81 2.33 -8.59
N LEU A 130 17.12 2.33 -8.62
CA LEU A 130 17.95 2.01 -7.45
C LEU A 130 17.76 3.08 -6.36
N PRO A 131 18.08 2.90 -5.07
CA PRO A 131 17.78 3.85 -3.99
C PRO A 131 18.60 5.17 -3.96
N TRP A 132 19.55 5.39 -4.87
CA TRP A 132 20.47 6.55 -4.87
C TRP A 132 20.29 7.63 -5.96
N PRO A 133 19.49 7.48 -7.04
CA PRO A 133 19.20 8.51 -8.02
C PRO A 133 17.95 9.36 -7.67
N TRP A 134 17.34 9.17 -6.48
CA TRP A 134 16.19 9.96 -6.01
C TRP A 134 16.63 11.20 -5.22
#